data_AF-X0X1W4-F1
#
_entry.id   AF-X0X1W4-F1
#
_cell.length_a   1.000
_cell.length_b   1.000
_cell.length_c   1.000
_cell.angle_alpha   90.00
_cell.angle_beta   90.00
_cell.angle_gamma   90.00
#
_symmetry.space_group_name_H-M   'P 1'
#
loop_
_entity.id
_entity.type
_entity.pdbx_description
1 polymer ?
#
loop_
_entity_poly.entity_id
_entity_poly.type
_entity_poly.pdbx_seq_one_letter_code
_entity_poly.pdbx_strand_id
1 'polypeptide(L)'
;MRLLHGQASLITARAGRGIEVIAVSARRRDRQRDCDLSGLTWYDDPVAMARESSADVVVELIGGSDGVAKATVEAALGSGKHVVTANKALLAHHGPALARQAEASGLALAYEAAVAGGIPIIKTLREGMAANA
;
A
#
# COMPACT_ATOMS: atom_id res chain seq x y z
N MET A 1 7.46 -5.72 4.44
CA MET A 1 8.90 -5.46 4.63
C MET A 1 9.80 -6.63 4.23
N ARG A 2 9.67 -7.84 4.81
CA ARG A 2 10.53 -9.00 4.47
C ARG A 2 10.60 -9.32 2.97
N LEU A 3 9.46 -9.29 2.27
CA LEU A 3 9.41 -9.52 0.81
C LEU A 3 10.08 -8.40 0.01
N LEU A 4 9.89 -7.14 0.40
CA LEU A 4 10.50 -6.00 -0.30
C LEU A 4 12.02 -6.05 -0.20
N HIS A 5 12.57 -6.28 1.00
CA HIS A 5 14.01 -6.41 1.19
C HIS A 5 14.57 -7.68 0.52
N GLY A 6 13.88 -8.82 0.66
CA GLY A 6 14.34 -10.09 0.09
C GLY A 6 14.27 -10.16 -1.44
N GLN A 7 13.52 -9.27 -2.09
CA GLN A 7 13.35 -9.24 -3.55
C GLN A 7 13.67 -7.87 -4.16
N ALA A 8 14.43 -7.00 -3.46
CA ALA A 8 14.66 -5.62 -3.86
C ALA A 8 15.19 -5.47 -5.30
N SER A 9 16.20 -6.28 -5.68
CA SER A 9 16.77 -6.25 -7.04
C SER A 9 15.75 -6.65 -8.11
N LEU A 10 14.93 -7.66 -7.81
CA LEU A 10 13.90 -8.18 -8.71
C LEU A 10 12.74 -7.20 -8.88
N ILE A 11 12.33 -6.56 -7.79
CA ILE A 11 11.30 -5.52 -7.78
C ILE A 11 11.80 -4.31 -8.55
N THR A 12 13.04 -3.87 -8.30
CA THR A 12 13.65 -2.74 -9.01
C THR A 12 13.72 -2.99 -10.51
N ALA A 13 14.16 -4.18 -10.92
CA ALA A 13 14.24 -4.55 -12.33
C ALA A 13 12.88 -4.49 -13.05
N ARG A 14 11.78 -4.75 -12.33
CA ARG A 14 10.42 -4.77 -12.91
C ARG A 14 9.66 -3.46 -12.77
N ALA A 15 9.85 -2.76 -11.66
CA ALA A 15 9.25 -1.46 -11.42
C ALA A 15 10.01 -0.33 -12.15
N GLY A 16 11.23 -0.61 -12.65
CA GLY A 16 12.12 0.38 -13.26
C GLY A 16 12.76 1.34 -12.25
N ARG A 17 12.39 1.24 -10.97
CA ARG A 17 12.89 2.05 -9.85
C ARG A 17 12.85 1.27 -8.54
N GLY A 18 13.69 1.66 -7.58
CA GLY A 18 13.68 1.09 -6.24
C GLY A 18 12.36 1.39 -5.51
N ILE A 19 11.94 0.46 -4.65
CA ILE A 19 10.84 0.67 -3.71
C ILE A 19 11.43 0.76 -2.31
N GLU A 20 11.23 1.90 -1.68
CA GLU A 20 11.63 2.16 -0.30
C GLU A 20 10.39 2.37 0.55
N VAL A 21 10.39 1.78 1.74
CA VAL A 21 9.38 2.10 2.76
C VAL A 21 10.03 3.09 3.70
N ILE A 22 9.43 4.27 3.82
CA ILE A 22 10.01 5.41 4.56
C ILE A 22 9.28 5.71 5.87
N ALA A 23 8.05 5.23 6.01
CA ALA A 23 7.19 5.53 7.15
C ALA A 23 6.28 4.37 7.50
N VAL A 24 5.82 4.33 8.75
CA VAL A 24 4.89 3.34 9.25
C VAL A 24 4.00 3.92 10.34
N SER A 25 2.75 3.47 10.38
CA SER A 25 1.83 3.69 11.49
C SER A 25 1.20 2.36 11.91
N ALA A 26 1.10 2.14 13.22
CA ALA A 26 0.40 1.00 13.78
C ALA A 26 0.01 1.24 15.24
N ARG A 27 -1.08 0.60 15.68
CA ARG A 27 -1.62 0.76 17.04
C ARG A 27 -0.64 0.48 18.18
N ARG A 28 0.36 -0.38 17.98
CA ARG A 28 1.34 -0.75 19.01
C ARG A 28 2.75 -0.65 18.45
N ARG A 29 3.55 0.26 19.00
CA ARG A 29 4.95 0.49 18.59
C ARG A 29 5.87 -0.63 19.03
N ASP A 30 5.70 -1.08 20.27
CA ASP A 30 6.50 -2.08 20.98
C ASP A 30 6.25 -3.53 20.55
N ARG A 31 5.19 -3.81 19.80
CA ARG A 31 4.93 -5.16 19.30
C ARG A 31 6.10 -5.62 18.42
N GLN A 32 6.74 -6.71 18.82
CA GLN A 32 7.80 -7.36 18.06
C GLN A 32 7.27 -7.74 16.67
N ARG A 33 8.06 -7.41 15.64
CA ARG A 33 7.73 -7.66 14.24
C ARG A 33 8.90 -8.36 13.58
N ASP A 34 8.61 -9.25 12.64
CA ASP A 34 9.62 -9.99 11.86
C ASP A 34 10.26 -9.14 10.75
N CYS A 35 10.34 -7.82 10.96
CA CYS A 35 10.95 -6.89 10.03
C CYS A 35 11.61 -5.74 10.77
N ASP A 36 12.75 -5.31 10.23
CA ASP A 36 13.40 -4.10 10.69
C ASP A 36 12.55 -2.87 10.36
N LEU A 37 12.36 -2.03 11.37
CA LEU A 37 11.69 -0.73 11.28
C LEU A 37 12.65 0.42 11.59
N SER A 38 13.94 0.12 11.82
CA SER A 38 14.96 1.14 12.00
C SER A 38 15.02 2.05 10.77
N GLY A 39 15.15 3.36 11.00
CA GLY A 39 15.15 4.36 9.93
C GLY A 39 13.78 4.77 9.40
N LEU A 40 12.69 4.08 9.75
CA LEU A 40 11.34 4.49 9.36
C LEU A 40 10.82 5.62 10.24
N THR A 41 10.14 6.59 9.64
CA THR A 41 9.40 7.60 10.39
C THR A 41 8.13 6.96 10.95
N TRP A 42 7.99 6.99 12.28
CA TRP A 42 6.83 6.44 12.97
C TRP A 42 5.75 7.51 13.13
N TYR A 43 4.51 7.14 12.82
CA TYR A 43 3.33 7.96 13.07
C TYR A 43 2.35 7.22 13.96
N ASP A 44 1.88 7.86 15.02
CA ASP A 44 0.83 7.29 15.88
C ASP A 44 -0.57 7.38 15.24
N ASP A 45 -0.76 8.32 14.31
CA ASP A 45 -1.98 8.46 13.51
C ASP A 45 -1.71 8.13 12.03
N PRO A 46 -2.36 7.10 11.46
CA PRO A 46 -2.22 6.76 10.06
C PRO A 46 -2.79 7.83 9.12
N VAL A 47 -3.76 8.64 9.55
CA VAL A 47 -4.31 9.73 8.74
C VAL A 47 -3.27 10.85 8.61
N ALA A 48 -2.60 11.22 9.71
CA ALA A 48 -1.46 12.14 9.67
C ALA A 48 -0.34 11.61 8.77
N MET A 49 0.04 10.32 8.90
CA MET A 49 1.02 9.69 8.02
C MET A 49 0.64 9.80 6.54
N ALA A 50 -0.62 9.50 6.21
CA ALA A 50 -1.13 9.56 4.85
C ALA A 50 -1.08 10.97 4.26
N ARG A 51 -1.17 12.03 5.08
CA ARG A 51 -1.06 13.42 4.64
C ARG A 51 0.38 13.90 4.57
N GLU A 52 1.15 13.67 5.63
CA GLU A 52 2.41 14.37 5.90
C GLU A 52 3.65 13.64 5.40
N SER A 53 3.61 12.31 5.25
CA SER A 53 4.77 11.58 4.75
C SER A 53 5.13 12.00 3.32
N SER A 54 6.41 11.98 2.97
CA SER A 54 6.87 12.22 1.59
C SER A 54 6.65 11.03 0.64
N ALA A 55 5.77 10.09 1.01
CA ALA A 55 5.57 8.85 0.25
C ALA A 55 4.78 9.10 -1.04
N ASP A 56 5.23 8.48 -2.14
CA ASP A 56 4.49 8.42 -3.41
C ASP A 56 3.23 7.55 -3.30
N VAL A 57 3.27 6.51 -2.45
CA VAL A 57 2.26 5.46 -2.34
C VAL A 57 1.97 5.15 -0.86
N VAL A 58 0.70 5.07 -0.49
CA VAL A 58 0.23 4.61 0.83
C VAL A 58 -0.30 3.19 0.73
N VAL A 59 0.17 2.31 1.62
CA VAL A 59 -0.32 0.93 1.72
C VAL A 59 -1.22 0.80 2.96
N GLU A 60 -2.50 0.50 2.76
CA GLU A 60 -3.50 0.39 3.83
C GLU A 60 -3.83 -1.07 4.17
N LEU A 61 -3.66 -1.42 5.45
CA LEU A 61 -3.81 -2.78 6.01
C LEU A 61 -4.47 -2.77 7.41
N ILE A 62 -5.24 -1.73 7.75
CA ILE A 62 -5.77 -1.51 9.11
C ILE A 62 -6.95 -2.44 9.42
N GLY A 63 -7.76 -2.73 8.41
CA GLY A 63 -8.98 -3.53 8.53
C GLY A 63 -10.21 -2.72 8.97
N GLY A 64 -11.40 -3.26 8.73
CA GLY A 64 -12.67 -2.57 8.92
C GLY A 64 -13.11 -1.78 7.68
N SER A 65 -14.41 -1.48 7.55
CA SER A 65 -14.95 -0.74 6.40
C SER A 65 -14.90 0.78 6.57
N ASP A 66 -14.90 1.28 7.79
CA ASP A 66 -15.12 2.69 8.11
C ASP A 66 -14.06 3.26 9.06
N GLY A 67 -14.26 4.50 9.49
CA GLY A 67 -13.41 5.17 10.47
C GLY A 67 -11.99 5.36 9.93
N VAL A 68 -11.01 4.92 10.71
CA VAL A 68 -9.59 5.21 10.44
C VAL A 68 -9.09 4.63 9.11
N ALA A 69 -9.59 3.45 8.69
CA ALA A 69 -9.17 2.83 7.42
C ALA A 69 -9.59 3.69 6.23
N LYS A 70 -10.88 4.06 6.19
CA LYS A 70 -11.43 4.96 5.16
C LYS A 70 -10.76 6.33 5.19
N ALA A 71 -10.68 6.95 6.37
CA ALA A 71 -10.08 8.28 6.52
C ALA A 71 -8.61 8.31 6.07
N THR A 72 -7.85 7.23 6.29
CA THR A 72 -6.46 7.10 5.83
C THR A 72 -6.39 7.08 4.29
N VAL A 73 -7.25 6.31 3.62
CA VAL A 73 -7.29 6.25 2.16
C VAL A 73 -7.72 7.58 1.55
N GLU A 74 -8.80 8.19 2.07
CA GLU A 74 -9.28 9.49 1.59
C GLU A 74 -8.23 10.58 1.79
N ALA A 75 -7.50 10.55 2.91
CA ALA A 75 -6.42 11.49 3.18
C ALA A 75 -5.22 11.31 2.25
N ALA A 76 -4.83 10.07 1.94
CA ALA A 76 -3.77 9.78 1.00
C ALA A 76 -4.11 10.30 -0.41
N LEU A 77 -5.29 9.95 -0.92
CA LEU A 77 -5.77 10.39 -2.22
C LEU A 77 -5.93 11.92 -2.28
N GLY A 78 -6.47 12.53 -1.21
CA GLY A 78 -6.60 13.98 -1.10
C GLY A 78 -5.26 14.72 -1.01
N SER A 79 -4.18 14.02 -0.66
CA SER A 79 -2.81 14.55 -0.59
C SER A 79 -1.98 14.21 -1.84
N GLY A 80 -2.60 13.71 -2.91
CA GLY A 80 -1.89 13.42 -4.16
C GLY A 80 -1.12 12.09 -4.17
N LYS A 81 -1.45 11.13 -3.29
CA LYS A 81 -0.72 9.86 -3.16
C LYS A 81 -1.52 8.70 -3.69
N HIS A 82 -0.85 7.77 -4.38
CA HIS A 82 -1.49 6.52 -4.80
C HIS A 82 -1.79 5.65 -3.57
N VAL A 83 -2.78 4.76 -3.69
CA VAL A 83 -3.15 3.85 -2.61
C VAL A 83 -3.14 2.40 -3.07
N VAL A 84 -2.55 1.54 -2.25
CA VAL A 84 -2.70 0.08 -2.35
C VAL A 84 -3.38 -0.42 -1.08
N THR A 85 -4.48 -1.16 -1.18
CA THR A 85 -5.17 -1.72 0.00
C THR A 85 -5.45 -3.22 -0.15
N ALA A 86 -5.30 -3.96 0.95
CA ALA A 86 -5.78 -5.35 1.04
C ALA A 86 -7.12 -5.45 1.80
N ASN A 87 -7.72 -4.32 2.17
CA ASN A 87 -8.91 -4.25 3.00
C ASN A 87 -10.19 -4.45 2.17
N LYS A 88 -10.58 -5.72 2.02
CA LYS A 88 -11.77 -6.11 1.26
C LYS A 88 -13.06 -5.50 1.80
N ALA A 89 -13.17 -5.31 3.12
CA ALA A 89 -14.35 -4.69 3.73
C ALA A 89 -14.47 -3.21 3.33
N LEU A 90 -13.37 -2.46 3.38
CA LEU A 90 -13.34 -1.08 2.90
C LEU A 90 -13.77 -0.99 1.43
N LEU A 91 -13.22 -1.86 0.57
CA LEU A 91 -13.55 -1.87 -0.85
C LEU A 91 -15.02 -2.25 -1.12
N ALA A 92 -15.55 -3.23 -0.39
CA ALA A 92 -16.94 -3.65 -0.56
C ALA A 92 -17.94 -2.53 -0.24
N HIS A 93 -17.63 -1.70 0.76
CA HIS A 93 -18.53 -0.64 1.21
C HIS A 93 -18.28 0.71 0.50
N HIS A 94 -17.01 1.05 0.24
CA HIS A 94 -16.62 2.40 -0.21
C HIS A 94 -15.83 2.40 -1.53
N GLY A 95 -15.51 1.24 -2.10
CA GLY A 95 -14.69 1.11 -3.30
C GLY A 95 -15.08 2.03 -4.45
N PRO A 96 -16.37 2.08 -4.86
CA PRO A 96 -16.80 2.99 -5.93
C PRO A 96 -16.58 4.48 -5.64
N ALA A 97 -16.74 4.91 -4.39
CA ALA A 97 -16.52 6.30 -4.00
C ALA A 97 -15.02 6.64 -4.00
N LEU A 98 -14.20 5.75 -3.44
CA LEU A 98 -12.74 5.91 -3.39
C LEU A 98 -12.10 5.85 -4.78
N ALA A 99 -12.61 4.99 -5.68
CA ALA A 99 -12.16 4.93 -7.07
C ALA A 99 -12.44 6.24 -7.81
N ARG A 100 -13.67 6.79 -7.69
CA ARG A 100 -14.00 8.10 -8.28
C ARG A 100 -13.11 9.22 -7.75
N GLN A 101 -12.79 9.21 -6.45
CA GLN A 101 -11.87 10.19 -5.87
C GLN A 101 -10.46 10.03 -6.46
N ALA A 102 -9.95 8.81 -6.59
CA ALA A 102 -8.64 8.56 -7.19
C ALA A 102 -8.60 9.02 -8.65
N GLU A 103 -9.60 8.65 -9.45
CA GLU A 103 -9.74 9.04 -10.86
C GLU A 103 -9.78 10.57 -11.04
N ALA A 104 -10.55 11.27 -10.20
CA ALA A 104 -10.65 12.73 -10.24
C ALA A 104 -9.30 13.44 -10.01
N SER A 105 -8.37 12.79 -9.32
CA SER A 105 -7.03 13.31 -9.03
C SER A 105 -5.94 12.67 -9.91
N GLY A 106 -6.29 11.82 -10.88
CA GLY A 106 -5.31 11.08 -11.69
C GLY A 106 -4.47 10.07 -10.90
N LEU A 107 -4.96 9.63 -9.74
CA LEU A 107 -4.29 8.71 -8.83
C LEU A 107 -4.77 7.28 -9.04
N ALA A 108 -3.99 6.34 -8.50
CA ALA A 108 -4.30 4.91 -8.57
C ALA A 108 -4.81 4.43 -7.22
N LEU A 109 -5.90 3.65 -7.24
CA LEU A 109 -6.37 2.84 -6.12
C LEU A 109 -6.27 1.36 -6.51
N ALA A 110 -5.24 0.68 -6.01
CA ALA A 110 -4.98 -0.73 -6.31
C ALA A 110 -5.32 -1.62 -5.11
N TYR A 111 -5.64 -2.88 -5.40
CA TYR A 111 -5.91 -3.89 -4.38
C TYR A 111 -5.50 -5.27 -4.90
N GLU A 112 -5.29 -6.22 -3.97
CA GLU A 112 -4.81 -7.59 -4.22
C GLU A 112 -5.65 -8.37 -5.26
N ALA A 113 -6.82 -7.84 -5.67
CA ALA A 113 -7.77 -8.43 -6.61
C ALA A 113 -8.18 -7.48 -7.78
N ALA A 114 -7.31 -6.58 -8.23
CA ALA A 114 -7.48 -6.00 -9.55
C ALA A 114 -7.04 -7.04 -10.60
N VAL A 115 -7.84 -7.81 -11.35
CA VAL A 115 -9.26 -8.17 -11.48
C VAL A 115 -9.22 -9.65 -11.96
N ALA A 116 -10.33 -10.38 -12.05
CA ALA A 116 -10.43 -11.67 -12.75
C ALA A 116 -9.93 -11.61 -14.22
N GLY A 117 -8.61 -11.70 -14.40
CA GLY A 117 -7.91 -11.63 -15.69
C GLY A 117 -6.68 -10.74 -15.63
N GLY A 118 -5.51 -11.32 -15.37
CA GLY A 118 -4.27 -10.85 -16.01
C GLY A 118 -3.09 -10.46 -15.12
N ILE A 119 -3.18 -9.51 -14.18
CA ILE A 119 -1.97 -8.96 -13.55
C ILE A 119 -2.11 -8.77 -12.03
N PRO A 120 -1.93 -9.84 -11.26
CA PRO A 120 -1.76 -9.73 -9.81
C PRO A 120 -0.36 -9.23 -9.46
N ILE A 121 -0.16 -7.93 -9.21
CA ILE A 121 1.16 -7.29 -8.99
C ILE A 121 2.08 -8.11 -8.04
N ILE A 122 1.55 -8.71 -6.98
CA ILE A 122 2.36 -9.50 -6.03
C ILE A 122 2.59 -10.96 -6.50
N LYS A 123 1.65 -11.54 -7.26
CA LYS A 123 1.74 -12.91 -7.79
C LYS A 123 2.47 -12.96 -9.14
N THR A 124 2.38 -11.96 -10.01
CA THR A 124 3.23 -11.80 -11.21
C THR A 124 4.69 -11.57 -10.85
N LEU A 125 4.97 -10.85 -9.75
CA LEU A 125 6.34 -10.73 -9.22
C LEU A 125 6.89 -12.10 -8.75
N ARG A 126 6.03 -12.99 -8.24
CA ARG A 126 6.42 -14.31 -7.70
C ARG A 126 6.49 -15.42 -8.76
N GLU A 127 5.49 -15.52 -9.64
CA GLU A 127 5.31 -16.65 -10.56
C GLU A 127 5.88 -16.38 -11.95
N GLY A 128 5.96 -15.11 -12.40
CA GLY A 128 6.48 -14.76 -13.73
C GLY A 128 7.98 -15.02 -13.94
N MET A 129 8.72 -15.50 -12.94
CA MET A 129 10.14 -15.87 -13.05
C MET A 129 10.51 -17.22 -12.45
N ALA A 130 9.55 -18.00 -11.95
CA ALA A 130 9.79 -19.43 -11.66
C ALA A 130 9.64 -20.31 -12.92
N ALA A 131 9.13 -19.74 -14.03
CA ALA A 131 8.83 -20.45 -15.27
C ALA A 131 9.93 -20.39 -16.34
N ASN A 132 11.11 -19.83 -16.04
CA ASN A 132 12.28 -19.91 -16.93
C ASN A 132 13.52 -20.29 -16.11
N ALA A 133 13.72 -21.59 -15.95
CA ALA A 133 15.00 -22.24 -15.71
C ALA A 133 15.18 -23.31 -16.80
#